data_AF-A0A9D7XNZ9-F1
#
_entry.id   AF-A0A9D7XNZ9-F1
#
_cell.length_a   1.000
_cell.length_b   1.000
_cell.length_c   1.000
_cell.angle_alpha   90.00
_cell.angle_beta   90.00
_cell.angle_gamma   90.00
#
_symmetry.space_group_name_H-M   'P 1'
#
loop_
_entity.id
_entity.type
_entity.pdbx_description
1 polymer ?
#
loop_
_entity_poly.entity_id
_entity_poly.type
_entity_poly.pdbx_seq_one_letter_code
_entity_poly.pdbx_strand_id
1 'polypeptide(L)'
;MAISSKADKREQDCGCRPEECTESTLASQKTINTLRLKYCDEVYAAAGTVIKWEKTYSGETKLFNLRKCMFVWTEGNYQRYRNTEICLGTELMQSTEIIKDNVKNYIECGTKLSTNLKDIFKKVKEAKGKLGDLVDAACKLNSSKDNTCYQAEWTVITGRSPAKCGEEPTGELPPNYPNKCKDIDKTICDIICMPKALNLDINSIFKSSSEIIGIQIFSNISTLDPLQKSFAEKSKAFDTHLQDVMKLREADMKELQKQLIISVQNTTKAAGSLYTWRSNFESLYDTTKYFCCPKCGCVSINENNCEPRLHDCECKICEICTEVKDTFCTNGCGDQQSQAD
;
A
#
# COMPACT_ATOMS: atom_id res chain seq x y z
N MET A 1 -45.19 -3.09 17.78
CA MET A 1 -46.15 -3.25 18.88
C MET A 1 -45.36 -3.61 20.13
N ALA A 2 -45.42 -2.77 21.17
CA ALA A 2 -44.71 -3.02 22.42
C ALA A 2 -45.53 -4.02 23.25
N ILE A 3 -45.04 -5.26 23.40
CA ILE A 3 -45.63 -6.23 24.32
C ILE A 3 -45.13 -5.85 25.72
N SER A 4 -46.01 -5.19 26.48
CA SER A 4 -45.78 -4.74 27.85
C SER A 4 -45.43 -5.92 28.74
N SER A 5 -44.22 -5.90 29.32
CA SER A 5 -43.82 -6.78 30.40
C SER A 5 -44.56 -6.40 31.69
N LYS A 6 -45.67 -7.07 31.99
CA LYS A 6 -46.15 -7.18 33.37
C LYS A 6 -46.07 -8.64 33.78
N ALA A 7 -45.08 -8.90 34.62
CA ALA A 7 -45.06 -10.07 35.49
C ALA A 7 -46.13 -9.83 36.56
N ASP A 8 -47.37 -10.18 36.26
CA ASP A 8 -48.44 -10.22 37.25
C ASP A 8 -49.28 -11.48 37.04
N LYS A 9 -49.85 -11.92 38.15
CA LYS A 9 -50.41 -13.24 38.47
C LYS A 9 -51.16 -13.94 37.33
N ARG A 10 -51.05 -15.27 37.34
CA ARG A 10 -51.81 -16.23 36.53
C ARG A 10 -53.33 -15.96 36.58
N GLU A 11 -53.82 -15.07 35.75
CA GLU A 11 -55.20 -15.05 35.30
C GLU A 11 -55.18 -15.64 33.89
N GLN A 12 -55.80 -16.80 33.74
CA GLN A 12 -55.93 -17.57 32.49
C GLN A 12 -56.86 -16.86 31.50
N ASP A 13 -56.62 -15.57 31.22
CA ASP A 13 -57.41 -14.83 30.26
C ASP A 13 -56.62 -14.71 28.95
N CYS A 14 -56.83 -15.68 28.06
CA CYS A 14 -56.39 -15.65 26.67
C CYS A 14 -57.22 -14.67 25.81
N GLY A 15 -57.83 -13.64 26.43
CA GLY A 15 -58.71 -12.67 25.78
C GLY A 15 -60.17 -13.12 25.68
N CYS A 16 -60.56 -14.13 26.47
CA CYS A 16 -61.91 -14.65 26.51
C CYS A 16 -62.50 -14.37 27.88
N ARG A 17 -63.40 -13.38 27.97
CA ARG A 17 -64.13 -13.06 29.20
C ARG A 17 -64.89 -14.32 29.65
N PRO A 18 -64.58 -14.89 30.83
CA PRO A 18 -65.27 -16.07 31.35
C PRO A 18 -66.78 -15.83 31.53
N GLU A 19 -67.17 -14.57 31.69
CA GLU A 19 -68.52 -14.10 31.97
C GLU A 19 -69.48 -14.24 30.77
N GLU A 20 -68.99 -14.42 29.54
CA GLU A 20 -69.82 -14.56 28.34
C GLU A 20 -70.19 -16.02 27.99
N CYS A 21 -69.73 -16.99 28.77
CA CYS A 21 -70.02 -18.42 28.59
C CYS A 21 -70.34 -19.09 29.93
N THR A 22 -71.37 -18.59 30.62
CA THR A 22 -71.91 -19.27 31.81
C THR A 22 -72.74 -20.47 31.39
N GLU A 23 -72.19 -21.70 31.31
CA GLU A 23 -73.02 -22.91 31.34
C GLU A 23 -72.26 -24.25 31.56
N SER A 24 -72.68 -24.93 32.64
CA SER A 24 -72.94 -26.38 32.75
C SER A 24 -71.82 -27.44 32.88
N THR A 25 -72.05 -28.38 33.82
CA THR A 25 -71.15 -29.40 34.41
C THR A 25 -70.90 -30.68 33.58
N LEU A 26 -71.15 -30.69 32.26
CA LEU A 26 -71.02 -31.91 31.44
C LEU A 26 -69.55 -32.34 31.14
N ALA A 27 -69.31 -33.65 31.01
CA ALA A 27 -67.99 -34.24 30.74
C ALA A 27 -67.33 -33.69 29.45
N SER A 28 -68.13 -33.46 28.40
CA SER A 28 -67.69 -32.87 27.13
C SER A 28 -67.12 -31.45 27.30
N GLN A 29 -67.74 -30.65 28.18
CA GLN A 29 -67.32 -29.27 28.47
C GLN A 29 -65.99 -29.25 29.24
N LYS A 30 -65.78 -30.21 30.16
CA LYS A 30 -64.48 -30.38 30.85
C LYS A 30 -63.36 -30.69 29.84
N THR A 31 -63.63 -31.54 28.85
CA THR A 31 -62.66 -31.85 27.79
C THR A 31 -62.35 -30.61 26.93
N ILE A 32 -63.37 -29.84 26.55
CA ILE A 32 -63.19 -28.58 25.79
C ILE A 32 -62.37 -27.58 26.61
N ASN A 33 -62.70 -27.36 27.88
CA ASN A 33 -61.95 -26.43 28.75
C ASN A 33 -60.49 -26.88 28.96
N THR A 34 -60.25 -28.19 29.05
CA THR A 34 -58.88 -28.74 29.13
C THR A 34 -58.09 -28.47 27.85
N LEU A 35 -58.72 -28.63 26.67
CA LEU A 35 -58.11 -28.29 25.39
C LEU A 35 -57.85 -26.78 25.25
N ARG A 36 -58.78 -25.93 25.69
CA ARG A 36 -58.62 -24.47 25.68
C ARG A 36 -57.43 -24.02 26.52
N LEU A 37 -57.30 -24.53 27.74
CA LEU A 37 -56.16 -24.25 28.61
C LEU A 37 -54.83 -24.65 27.96
N LYS A 38 -54.80 -25.80 27.30
CA LYS A 38 -53.61 -26.26 26.55
C LYS A 38 -53.22 -25.29 25.43
N TYR A 39 -54.18 -24.82 24.64
CA TYR A 39 -53.91 -23.82 23.59
C TYR A 39 -53.46 -22.47 24.16
N CYS A 40 -54.06 -22.02 25.26
CA CYS A 40 -53.62 -20.78 25.91
C CYS A 40 -52.18 -20.90 26.44
N ASP A 41 -51.79 -22.05 27.02
CA ASP A 41 -50.39 -22.34 27.40
C ASP A 41 -49.44 -22.35 26.19
N GLU A 42 -49.87 -22.91 25.06
CA GLU A 42 -49.10 -22.92 23.81
C GLU A 42 -48.89 -21.50 23.24
N VAL A 43 -49.91 -20.63 23.31
CA VAL A 43 -49.81 -19.21 22.93
C VAL A 43 -48.80 -18.47 23.80
N TYR A 44 -48.84 -18.65 25.13
CA TYR A 44 -47.87 -18.04 26.03
C TYR A 44 -46.43 -18.54 25.77
N ALA A 45 -46.26 -19.83 25.52
CA ALA A 45 -44.96 -20.41 25.17
C ALA A 45 -44.42 -19.85 23.84
N ALA A 46 -45.30 -19.70 22.84
CA ALA A 46 -44.95 -19.08 21.56
C ALA A 46 -44.56 -17.61 21.72
N ALA A 47 -45.31 -16.84 22.53
CA ALA A 47 -44.99 -15.44 22.85
C ALA A 47 -43.59 -15.30 23.49
N GLY A 48 -43.29 -16.14 24.48
CA GLY A 48 -41.96 -16.17 25.11
C GLY A 48 -40.84 -16.50 24.11
N THR A 49 -41.12 -17.39 23.17
CA THR A 49 -40.18 -17.76 22.11
C THR A 49 -39.96 -16.62 21.10
N VAL A 50 -41.00 -15.88 20.73
CA VAL A 50 -40.90 -14.67 19.89
C VAL A 50 -40.00 -13.63 20.58
N ILE A 51 -40.27 -13.31 21.85
CA ILE A 51 -39.47 -12.33 22.62
C ILE A 51 -37.99 -12.73 22.68
N LYS A 52 -37.71 -14.04 22.88
CA LYS A 52 -36.34 -14.57 22.84
C LYS A 52 -35.68 -14.29 21.50
N TRP A 53 -36.35 -14.60 20.39
CA TRP A 53 -35.79 -14.38 19.06
C TRP A 53 -35.68 -12.90 18.67
N GLU A 54 -36.53 -12.02 19.18
CA GLU A 54 -36.39 -10.57 19.02
C GLU A 54 -35.11 -10.06 19.67
N LYS A 55 -34.84 -10.50 20.90
CA LYS A 55 -33.59 -10.17 21.59
C LYS A 55 -32.36 -10.75 20.88
N THR A 56 -32.44 -12.00 20.43
CA THR A 56 -31.36 -12.65 19.67
C THR A 56 -31.08 -11.88 18.37
N TYR A 57 -32.11 -11.57 17.58
CA TYR A 57 -31.96 -10.84 16.33
C TYR A 57 -31.38 -9.44 16.55
N SER A 58 -31.85 -8.72 17.57
CA SER A 58 -31.26 -7.42 17.95
C SER A 58 -29.79 -7.54 18.36
N GLY A 59 -29.42 -8.60 19.07
CA GLY A 59 -28.04 -8.84 19.50
C GLY A 59 -27.12 -9.13 18.31
N GLU A 60 -27.52 -10.06 17.44
CA GLU A 60 -26.77 -10.45 16.25
C GLU A 60 -26.61 -9.28 15.27
N THR A 61 -27.67 -8.46 15.08
CA THR A 61 -27.60 -7.27 14.24
C THR A 61 -26.57 -6.25 14.75
N LYS A 62 -26.48 -6.06 16.06
CA LYS A 62 -25.45 -5.17 16.67
C LYS A 62 -24.04 -5.73 16.44
N LEU A 63 -23.85 -7.03 16.65
CA LEU A 63 -22.55 -7.70 16.41
C LEU A 63 -22.13 -7.63 14.95
N PHE A 64 -23.06 -7.85 14.02
CA PHE A 64 -22.83 -7.70 12.59
C PHE A 64 -22.33 -6.29 12.24
N ASN A 65 -23.00 -5.25 12.73
CA ASN A 65 -22.60 -3.87 12.44
C ASN A 65 -21.21 -3.53 13.01
N LEU A 66 -20.89 -4.00 14.22
CA LEU A 66 -19.57 -3.82 14.83
C LEU A 66 -18.48 -4.51 14.01
N ARG A 67 -18.69 -5.78 13.63
CA ARG A 67 -17.72 -6.54 12.82
C ARG A 67 -17.54 -5.95 11.43
N LYS A 68 -18.61 -5.46 10.81
CA LYS A 68 -18.56 -4.74 9.53
C LYS A 68 -17.67 -3.51 9.64
N CYS A 69 -17.85 -2.70 10.68
CA CYS A 69 -17.03 -1.51 10.92
C CYS A 69 -15.55 -1.87 11.11
N MET A 70 -15.25 -2.89 11.93
CA MET A 70 -13.88 -3.35 12.15
C MET A 70 -13.24 -3.86 10.86
N PHE A 71 -13.97 -4.63 10.05
CA PHE A 71 -13.46 -5.14 8.77
C PHE A 71 -13.08 -4.00 7.82
N VAL A 72 -13.96 -3.03 7.59
CA VAL A 72 -13.71 -1.89 6.70
C VAL A 72 -12.51 -1.07 7.18
N TRP A 73 -12.39 -0.84 8.48
CA TRP A 73 -11.25 -0.11 9.04
C TRP A 73 -9.93 -0.86 8.85
N THR A 74 -9.91 -2.17 9.09
CA THR A 74 -8.70 -2.99 8.91
C THR A 74 -8.32 -3.12 7.44
N GLU A 75 -9.29 -3.28 6.54
CA GLU A 75 -9.07 -3.27 5.08
C GLU A 75 -8.43 -1.95 4.64
N GLY A 76 -8.96 -0.81 5.10
CA GLY A 76 -8.38 0.50 4.81
C GLY A 76 -6.94 0.66 5.29
N ASN A 77 -6.60 0.13 6.46
CA ASN A 77 -5.22 0.12 6.96
C ASN A 77 -4.31 -0.77 6.11
N TYR A 78 -4.74 -1.99 5.79
CA TYR A 78 -4.00 -2.90 4.92
C TYR A 78 -3.70 -2.25 3.56
N GLN A 79 -4.71 -1.65 2.93
CA GLN A 79 -4.56 -0.97 1.64
C GLN A 79 -3.53 0.18 1.70
N ARG A 80 -3.49 0.95 2.81
CA ARG A 80 -2.48 2.01 2.98
C ARG A 80 -1.07 1.45 2.99
N TYR A 81 -0.80 0.40 3.77
CA TYR A 81 0.53 -0.21 3.81
C TYR A 81 0.92 -0.82 2.47
N ARG A 82 -0.01 -1.52 1.80
CA ARG A 82 0.20 -2.07 0.47
C ARG A 82 0.55 -0.97 -0.54
N ASN A 83 -0.21 0.13 -0.55
CA ASN A 83 0.05 1.22 -1.49
C ASN A 83 1.37 1.93 -1.17
N THR A 84 1.72 2.10 0.11
CA THR A 84 3.02 2.64 0.53
C THR A 84 4.18 1.73 0.11
N GLU A 85 4.04 0.41 0.22
CA GLU A 85 5.05 -0.55 -0.23
C GLU A 85 5.25 -0.50 -1.76
N ILE A 86 4.15 -0.48 -2.52
CA ILE A 86 4.20 -0.38 -3.98
C ILE A 86 4.83 0.94 -4.44
N CYS A 87 4.41 2.08 -3.87
CA CYS A 87 4.87 3.39 -4.34
C CYS A 87 6.22 3.79 -3.75
N LEU A 88 6.46 3.56 -2.46
CA LEU A 88 7.68 4.03 -1.81
C LEU A 88 8.70 2.91 -1.60
N GLY A 89 8.27 1.74 -1.15
CA GLY A 89 9.18 0.60 -0.92
C GLY A 89 9.90 0.18 -2.20
N THR A 90 9.12 -0.09 -3.26
CA THR A 90 9.67 -0.50 -4.56
C THR A 90 10.53 0.59 -5.20
N GLU A 91 10.08 1.85 -5.24
CA GLU A 91 10.85 2.95 -5.81
C GLU A 91 12.15 3.20 -5.04
N LEU A 92 12.12 3.11 -3.71
CA LEU A 92 13.31 3.27 -2.86
C LEU A 92 14.33 2.17 -3.14
N MET A 93 13.89 0.92 -3.26
CA MET A 93 14.76 -0.21 -3.59
C MET A 93 15.41 -0.06 -4.96
N GLN A 94 14.65 0.33 -5.98
CA GLN A 94 15.19 0.59 -7.33
C GLN A 94 16.17 1.78 -7.34
N SER A 95 15.82 2.87 -6.67
CA SER A 95 16.69 4.04 -6.54
C SER A 95 17.99 3.69 -5.82
N THR A 96 17.93 2.82 -4.81
CA THR A 96 19.10 2.34 -4.07
C THR A 96 20.07 1.58 -4.97
N GLU A 97 19.58 0.69 -5.84
CA GLU A 97 20.46 -0.03 -6.77
C GLU A 97 21.10 0.93 -7.81
N ILE A 98 20.33 1.90 -8.33
CA ILE A 98 20.87 2.94 -9.22
C ILE A 98 21.97 3.75 -8.53
N ILE A 99 21.76 4.17 -7.28
CA ILE A 99 22.75 4.92 -6.50
C ILE A 99 24.02 4.08 -6.31
N LYS A 100 23.88 2.80 -5.98
CA LYS A 100 25.00 1.88 -5.78
C LYS A 100 25.84 1.70 -7.04
N ASP A 101 25.20 1.52 -8.19
CA ASP A 101 25.89 1.46 -9.49
C ASP A 101 26.61 2.76 -9.83
N ASN A 102 25.95 3.90 -9.62
CA ASN A 102 26.55 5.21 -9.85
C ASN A 102 27.76 5.48 -8.95
N VAL A 103 27.66 5.17 -7.66
CA VAL A 103 28.77 5.33 -6.71
C VAL A 103 29.96 4.45 -7.09
N LYS A 104 29.70 3.19 -7.48
CA LYS A 104 30.75 2.30 -7.99
C LYS A 104 31.45 2.91 -9.20
N ASN A 105 30.68 3.40 -10.18
CA ASN A 105 31.22 4.05 -11.37
C ASN A 105 32.05 5.30 -11.03
N TYR A 106 31.59 6.16 -10.11
CA TYR A 106 32.33 7.34 -9.68
C TYR A 106 33.65 6.97 -9.00
N ILE A 107 33.68 5.93 -8.17
CA ILE A 107 34.89 5.43 -7.53
C ILE A 107 35.88 4.90 -8.58
N GLU A 108 35.40 4.14 -9.56
CA GLU A 108 36.24 3.64 -10.66
C GLU A 108 36.82 4.78 -11.51
N CYS A 109 35.98 5.75 -11.89
CA CYS A 109 36.41 6.94 -12.62
C CYS A 109 37.42 7.77 -11.81
N GLY A 110 37.16 7.99 -10.52
CA GLY A 110 38.06 8.72 -9.63
C GLY A 110 39.42 8.04 -9.47
N THR A 111 39.42 6.71 -9.39
CA THR A 111 40.64 5.90 -9.33
C THR A 111 41.45 5.99 -10.63
N LYS A 112 40.80 5.82 -11.79
CA LYS A 112 41.44 5.95 -13.11
C LYS A 112 42.01 7.35 -13.31
N LEU A 113 41.26 8.40 -12.96
CA LEU A 113 41.71 9.78 -13.05
C LEU A 113 42.94 10.02 -12.15
N SER A 114 42.90 9.55 -10.90
CA SER A 114 44.04 9.65 -9.97
C SER A 114 45.30 8.98 -10.54
N THR A 115 45.17 7.77 -11.11
CA THR A 115 46.30 7.07 -11.74
C THR A 115 46.87 7.88 -12.91
N ASN A 116 46.01 8.33 -13.83
CA ASN A 116 46.44 9.10 -14.99
C ASN A 116 47.13 10.43 -14.60
N LEU A 117 46.61 11.13 -13.60
CA LEU A 117 47.21 12.38 -13.11
C LEU A 117 48.58 12.14 -12.48
N LYS A 118 48.75 11.07 -11.68
CA LYS A 118 50.05 10.69 -11.10
C LYS A 118 51.08 10.35 -12.18
N ASP A 119 50.66 9.66 -13.23
CA ASP A 119 51.52 9.33 -14.37
C ASP A 119 51.95 10.58 -15.15
N ILE A 120 51.03 11.50 -15.40
CA ILE A 120 51.34 12.80 -16.03
C ILE A 120 52.31 13.58 -15.16
N PHE A 121 52.05 13.69 -13.85
CA PHE A 121 52.93 14.40 -12.93
C PHE A 121 54.33 13.78 -12.88
N LYS A 122 54.45 12.45 -12.90
CA LYS A 122 55.74 11.77 -13.00
C LYS A 122 56.49 12.18 -14.27
N LYS A 123 55.82 12.16 -15.43
CA LYS A 123 56.41 12.59 -16.71
C LYS A 123 56.83 14.06 -16.71
N VAL A 124 56.01 14.94 -16.13
CA VAL A 124 56.33 16.38 -15.99
C VAL A 124 57.52 16.58 -15.05
N LYS A 125 57.59 15.82 -13.95
CA LYS A 125 58.73 15.86 -13.02
C LYS A 125 60.03 15.42 -13.71
N GLU A 126 59.99 14.35 -14.50
CA GLU A 126 61.12 13.88 -15.30
C GLU A 126 61.55 14.91 -16.35
N ALA A 127 60.60 15.51 -17.07
CA ALA A 127 60.86 16.57 -18.04
C ALA A 127 61.48 17.81 -17.38
N LYS A 128 60.97 18.21 -16.22
CA LYS A 128 61.54 19.30 -15.40
C LYS A 128 62.99 19.01 -15.02
N GLY A 129 63.30 17.78 -14.60
CA GLY A 129 64.67 17.38 -14.29
C GLY A 129 65.60 17.56 -15.50
N LYS A 130 65.21 17.03 -16.65
CA LYS A 130 65.99 17.15 -17.90
C LYS A 130 66.13 18.60 -18.39
N LEU A 131 65.10 19.43 -18.21
CA LEU A 131 65.18 20.86 -18.52
C LEU A 131 66.10 21.60 -17.55
N GLY A 132 66.15 21.19 -16.28
CA GLY A 132 67.16 21.64 -15.32
C GLY A 132 68.58 21.34 -15.79
N ASP A 133 68.85 20.10 -16.19
CA ASP A 133 70.15 19.70 -16.75
C ASP A 133 70.53 20.54 -17.98
N LEU A 134 69.55 20.82 -18.85
CA LEU A 134 69.74 21.65 -20.05
C LEU A 134 70.02 23.11 -19.69
N VAL A 135 69.34 23.67 -18.69
CA VAL A 135 69.62 25.01 -18.16
C VAL A 135 71.02 25.08 -17.58
N ASP A 136 71.46 24.08 -16.82
CA ASP A 136 72.81 24.03 -16.25
C ASP A 136 73.87 24.00 -17.35
N ALA A 137 73.66 23.21 -18.41
CA ALA A 137 74.52 23.19 -19.58
C ALA A 137 74.53 24.53 -20.33
N ALA A 138 73.37 25.14 -20.54
CA ALA A 138 73.23 26.45 -21.17
C ALA A 138 73.89 27.57 -20.35
N CYS A 139 73.79 27.52 -19.03
CA CYS A 139 74.48 28.45 -18.13
C CYS A 139 75.99 28.29 -18.21
N LYS A 140 76.52 27.06 -18.26
CA LYS A 140 77.96 26.81 -18.48
C LYS A 140 78.42 27.37 -19.81
N LEU A 141 77.66 27.15 -20.89
CA LEU A 141 77.97 27.70 -22.21
C LEU A 141 77.94 29.24 -22.21
N ASN A 142 76.96 29.85 -21.54
CA ASN A 142 76.89 31.31 -21.38
C ASN A 142 78.10 31.85 -20.59
N SER A 143 78.48 31.20 -19.49
CA SER A 143 79.66 31.61 -18.72
C SER A 143 80.96 31.50 -19.53
N SER A 144 81.08 30.50 -20.40
CA SER A 144 82.21 30.40 -21.34
C SER A 144 82.18 31.51 -22.37
N LYS A 145 81.01 31.88 -22.89
CA LYS A 145 80.83 33.01 -23.82
C LYS A 145 81.20 34.36 -23.19
N ASP A 146 80.82 34.57 -21.93
CA ASP A 146 81.03 35.83 -21.22
C ASP A 146 82.47 35.96 -20.67
N ASN A 147 83.26 34.89 -20.69
CA ASN A 147 84.64 34.88 -20.22
C ASN A 147 85.57 35.56 -21.25
N THR A 148 86.30 36.58 -20.79
CA THR A 148 87.25 37.36 -21.60
C THR A 148 88.31 36.53 -22.30
N CYS A 149 88.68 35.36 -21.77
CA CYS A 149 89.64 34.45 -22.39
C CYS A 149 89.10 33.78 -23.67
N TYR A 150 87.78 33.64 -23.82
CA TYR A 150 87.13 32.93 -24.93
C TYR A 150 86.39 33.87 -25.89
N GLN A 151 86.34 35.18 -25.62
CA GLN A 151 85.68 36.16 -26.49
C GLN A 151 86.32 36.27 -27.88
N ALA A 152 87.64 36.07 -27.97
CA ALA A 152 88.34 36.02 -29.26
C ALA A 152 87.88 34.81 -30.09
N GLU A 153 87.79 33.63 -29.49
CA GLU A 153 87.29 32.41 -30.14
C GLU A 153 85.82 32.55 -30.54
N TRP A 154 85.00 33.18 -29.70
CA TRP A 154 83.61 33.50 -30.00
C TRP A 154 83.48 34.39 -31.23
N THR A 155 84.30 35.44 -31.32
CA THR A 155 84.31 36.37 -32.46
C THR A 155 84.78 35.67 -33.74
N VAL A 156 85.73 34.74 -33.64
CA VAL A 156 86.18 33.91 -34.77
C VAL A 156 85.07 32.98 -35.25
N ILE A 157 84.34 32.34 -34.33
CA ILE A 157 83.27 31.38 -34.66
C ILE A 157 82.05 32.10 -35.24
N THR A 158 81.65 33.24 -34.67
CA THR A 158 80.37 33.89 -34.97
C THR A 158 80.49 35.12 -35.87
N GLY A 159 81.70 35.64 -36.08
CA GLY A 159 81.94 36.88 -36.81
C GLY A 159 81.43 38.14 -36.10
N ARG A 160 80.91 38.02 -34.86
CA ARG A 160 80.29 39.10 -34.09
C ARG A 160 80.68 39.04 -32.61
N SER A 161 80.51 40.17 -31.92
CA SER A 161 80.70 40.22 -30.47
C SER A 161 79.57 39.48 -29.74
N PRO A 162 79.84 38.88 -28.56
CA PRO A 162 78.82 38.16 -27.81
C PRO A 162 77.73 39.10 -27.28
N ALA A 163 76.48 38.91 -27.73
CA ALA A 163 75.29 39.61 -27.21
C ALA A 163 74.62 38.83 -26.06
N LYS A 164 73.95 39.51 -25.12
CA LYS A 164 73.20 38.80 -24.06
C LYS A 164 71.90 38.21 -24.60
N CYS A 165 71.29 37.32 -23.81
CA CYS A 165 69.95 36.81 -24.12
C CYS A 165 68.94 37.96 -24.28
N GLY A 166 68.28 38.02 -25.44
CA GLY A 166 67.28 39.04 -25.76
C GLY A 166 67.84 40.34 -26.35
N GLU A 167 69.16 40.43 -26.56
CA GLU A 167 69.81 41.54 -27.26
C GLU A 167 70.12 41.15 -28.70
N GLU A 168 70.04 42.12 -29.62
CA GLU A 168 70.47 41.89 -31.00
C GLU A 168 72.02 41.82 -31.07
N PRO A 169 72.57 40.89 -31.86
CA PRO A 169 74.01 40.78 -32.09
C PRO A 169 74.60 42.10 -32.62
N THR A 170 75.61 42.63 -31.94
CA THR A 170 76.29 43.86 -32.36
C THR A 170 77.50 43.54 -33.25
N GLY A 171 77.62 44.25 -34.38
CA GLY A 171 78.77 44.19 -35.29
C GLY A 171 78.43 43.70 -36.71
N GLU A 172 79.11 44.27 -37.70
CA GLU A 172 79.01 43.85 -39.10
C GLU A 172 79.80 42.55 -39.34
N LEU A 173 79.21 41.63 -40.12
CA LEU A 173 79.88 40.39 -40.48
C LEU A 173 81.11 40.68 -41.36
N PRO A 174 82.21 39.93 -41.20
CA PRO A 174 83.38 40.10 -42.04
C PRO A 174 83.07 39.91 -43.54
N PRO A 175 83.70 40.68 -44.44
CA PRO A 175 83.60 40.44 -45.87
C PRO A 175 84.16 39.05 -46.18
N ASN A 176 83.33 38.16 -46.75
CA ASN A 176 83.56 36.73 -47.01
C ASN A 176 83.19 35.73 -45.89
N TYR A 177 82.39 36.13 -44.90
CA TYR A 177 81.87 35.18 -43.90
C TYR A 177 80.93 34.13 -44.55
N PRO A 178 81.10 32.81 -44.26
CA PRO A 178 80.35 31.76 -44.94
C PRO A 178 78.83 31.91 -44.80
N ASN A 179 78.10 31.83 -45.92
CA ASN A 179 76.64 31.96 -45.93
C ASN A 179 75.93 30.97 -44.99
N LYS A 180 76.47 29.75 -44.82
CA LYS A 180 75.91 28.71 -43.93
C LYS A 180 76.06 29.05 -42.43
N CYS A 181 76.90 30.00 -42.08
CA CYS A 181 77.20 30.37 -40.69
C CYS A 181 76.56 31.71 -40.30
N LYS A 182 75.86 32.40 -41.21
CA LYS A 182 75.35 33.77 -40.99
C LYS A 182 74.46 33.96 -39.76
N ASP A 183 73.77 32.89 -39.33
CA ASP A 183 72.85 32.90 -38.18
C ASP A 183 73.39 32.10 -36.99
N ILE A 184 74.69 31.77 -36.96
CA ILE A 184 75.28 30.93 -35.92
C ILE A 184 75.24 31.62 -34.54
N ASP A 185 75.38 32.94 -34.51
CA ASP A 185 75.26 33.77 -33.31
C ASP A 185 73.86 33.66 -32.70
N LYS A 186 72.82 33.82 -33.53
CA LYS A 186 71.42 33.66 -33.14
C LYS A 186 71.14 32.23 -32.69
N THR A 187 71.64 31.24 -33.43
CA THR A 187 71.46 29.82 -33.08
C THR A 187 72.07 29.49 -31.72
N ILE A 188 73.29 29.95 -31.44
CA ILE A 188 73.91 29.70 -30.13
C ILE A 188 73.20 30.50 -29.02
N CYS A 189 72.74 31.72 -29.31
CA CYS A 189 71.91 32.46 -28.36
C CYS A 189 70.61 31.71 -28.05
N ASP A 190 69.91 31.16 -29.04
CA ASP A 190 68.71 30.35 -28.83
C ASP A 190 69.02 29.11 -27.98
N ILE A 191 70.14 28.43 -28.23
CA ILE A 191 70.62 27.29 -27.41
C ILE A 191 70.87 27.69 -25.95
N ILE A 192 71.32 28.92 -25.68
CA ILE A 192 71.56 29.42 -24.33
C ILE A 192 70.26 29.88 -23.66
N CYS A 193 69.39 30.57 -24.39
CA CYS A 193 68.27 31.32 -23.82
C CYS A 193 66.97 30.49 -23.77
N MET A 194 66.70 29.66 -24.78
CA MET A 194 65.49 28.86 -24.85
C MET A 194 65.34 27.86 -23.69
N PRO A 195 66.40 27.16 -23.22
CA PRO A 195 66.29 26.30 -22.05
C PRO A 195 65.80 27.03 -20.79
N LYS A 196 66.24 28.28 -20.58
CA LYS A 196 65.83 29.10 -19.44
C LYS A 196 64.33 29.42 -19.50
N ALA A 197 63.81 29.77 -20.68
CA ALA A 197 62.39 30.02 -20.90
C ALA A 197 61.54 28.75 -20.72
N LEU A 198 61.93 27.64 -21.36
CA LEU A 198 61.24 26.35 -21.25
C LEU A 198 61.23 25.82 -19.81
N ASN A 199 62.27 26.12 -19.03
CA ASN A 199 62.31 25.76 -17.61
C ASN A 199 61.27 26.54 -16.78
N LEU A 200 60.94 27.78 -17.13
CA LEU A 200 59.85 28.51 -16.48
C LEU A 200 58.49 27.87 -16.79
N ASP A 201 58.27 27.50 -18.06
CA ASP A 201 57.03 26.85 -18.51
C ASP A 201 56.82 25.51 -17.81
N ILE A 202 57.85 24.64 -17.79
CA ILE A 202 57.72 23.33 -17.13
C ILE A 202 57.54 23.45 -15.62
N ASN A 203 58.10 24.50 -14.99
CA ASN A 203 57.87 24.77 -13.57
C ASN A 203 56.42 25.15 -13.29
N SER A 204 55.80 25.94 -14.17
CA SER A 204 54.37 26.26 -14.09
C SER A 204 53.52 25.01 -14.23
N ILE A 205 53.78 24.20 -15.28
CA ILE A 205 53.06 22.94 -15.52
C ILE A 205 53.22 21.99 -14.33
N PHE A 206 54.42 21.87 -13.76
CA PHE A 206 54.69 21.04 -12.58
C PHE A 206 53.86 21.49 -11.37
N LYS A 207 53.78 22.80 -11.11
CA LYS A 207 52.98 23.36 -10.02
C LYS A 207 51.48 23.08 -10.22
N SER A 208 50.93 23.43 -11.38
CA SER A 208 49.51 23.15 -11.71
C SER A 208 49.18 21.67 -11.61
N SER A 209 50.06 20.79 -12.11
CA SER A 209 49.85 19.34 -12.02
C SER A 209 49.78 18.86 -10.57
N SER A 210 50.63 19.40 -9.69
CA SER A 210 50.62 19.08 -8.27
C SER A 210 49.33 19.54 -7.58
N GLU A 211 48.83 20.73 -7.91
CA GLU A 211 47.60 21.29 -7.34
C GLU A 211 46.38 20.44 -7.72
N ILE A 212 46.26 20.05 -9.00
CA ILE A 212 45.17 19.20 -9.50
C ILE A 212 45.17 17.83 -8.79
N ILE A 213 46.34 17.22 -8.59
CA ILE A 213 46.45 15.97 -7.82
C ILE A 213 45.98 16.18 -6.38
N GLY A 214 46.34 17.30 -5.76
CA GLY A 214 45.92 17.65 -4.40
C GLY A 214 44.39 17.74 -4.28
N ILE A 215 43.73 18.43 -5.21
CA ILE A 215 42.26 18.54 -5.26
C ILE A 215 41.62 17.15 -5.40
N GLN A 216 42.17 16.30 -6.28
CA GLN A 216 41.64 14.95 -6.49
C GLN A 216 41.72 14.11 -5.22
N ILE A 217 42.81 14.20 -4.46
CA ILE A 217 42.96 13.50 -3.17
C ILE A 217 41.95 14.03 -2.15
N PHE A 218 41.75 15.35 -2.09
CA PHE A 218 40.81 15.98 -1.16
C PHE A 218 39.35 15.61 -1.43
N SER A 219 38.98 15.39 -2.70
CA SER A 219 37.60 15.04 -3.08
C SER A 219 37.07 13.74 -2.43
N ASN A 220 37.97 12.87 -1.97
CA ASN A 220 37.68 11.69 -1.15
C ASN A 220 36.47 10.86 -1.61
N ILE A 221 36.32 10.65 -2.92
CA ILE A 221 35.17 9.95 -3.52
C ILE A 221 34.94 8.55 -2.91
N SER A 222 35.96 7.94 -2.34
CA SER A 222 35.89 6.66 -1.61
C SER A 222 34.94 6.68 -0.41
N THR A 223 34.68 7.83 0.22
CA THR A 223 33.71 7.90 1.33
C THR A 223 32.26 7.71 0.89
N LEU A 224 31.97 7.78 -0.42
CA LEU A 224 30.63 7.48 -0.92
C LEU A 224 30.28 6.00 -0.78
N ASP A 225 31.27 5.07 -0.77
CA ASP A 225 31.01 3.63 -0.64
C ASP A 225 30.36 3.24 0.71
N PRO A 226 30.90 3.62 1.88
CA PRO A 226 30.24 3.32 3.15
C PRO A 226 28.90 4.05 3.28
N LEU A 227 28.75 5.25 2.72
CA LEU A 227 27.49 6.00 2.73
C LEU A 227 26.40 5.29 1.92
N GLN A 228 26.70 4.83 0.69
CA GLN A 228 25.72 4.11 -0.11
C GLN A 228 25.36 2.75 0.51
N LYS A 229 26.31 2.05 1.13
CA LYS A 229 26.02 0.81 1.87
C LYS A 229 25.08 1.07 3.04
N SER A 230 25.36 2.10 3.84
CA SER A 230 24.50 2.47 4.97
C SER A 230 23.09 2.86 4.51
N PHE A 231 22.98 3.65 3.43
CA PHE A 231 21.71 3.99 2.83
C PHE A 231 20.96 2.73 2.37
N ALA A 232 21.63 1.81 1.65
CA ALA A 232 21.04 0.58 1.16
C ALA A 232 20.52 -0.33 2.29
N GLU A 233 21.27 -0.45 3.39
CA GLU A 233 20.84 -1.19 4.58
C GLU A 233 19.57 -0.60 5.20
N LYS A 234 19.50 0.73 5.32
CA LYS A 234 18.32 1.42 5.86
C LYS A 234 17.12 1.32 4.93
N SER A 235 17.33 1.44 3.61
CA SER A 235 16.29 1.24 2.60
C SER A 235 15.69 -0.17 2.70
N LYS A 236 16.55 -1.20 2.77
CA LYS A 236 16.12 -2.59 2.91
C LYS A 236 15.36 -2.84 4.22
N ALA A 237 15.82 -2.25 5.33
CA ALA A 237 15.14 -2.39 6.62
C ALA A 237 13.75 -1.74 6.61
N PHE A 238 13.60 -0.59 5.95
CA PHE A 238 12.32 0.06 5.77
C PHE A 238 11.36 -0.76 4.90
N ASP A 239 11.83 -1.27 3.75
CA ASP A 239 11.05 -2.12 2.86
C ASP A 239 10.59 -3.42 3.57
N THR A 240 11.51 -4.08 4.28
CA THR A 240 11.19 -5.26 5.11
C THR A 240 10.09 -4.95 6.13
N HIS A 241 10.18 -3.80 6.81
CA HIS A 241 9.15 -3.38 7.77
C HIS A 241 7.77 -3.22 7.11
N LEU A 242 7.70 -2.59 5.94
CA LEU A 242 6.44 -2.44 5.21
C LEU A 242 5.85 -3.81 4.81
N GLN A 243 6.67 -4.72 4.30
CA GLN A 243 6.23 -6.06 3.92
C GLN A 243 5.73 -6.88 5.11
N ASP A 244 6.42 -6.81 6.26
CA ASP A 244 6.02 -7.53 7.47
C ASP A 244 4.70 -6.99 8.04
N VAL A 245 4.55 -5.67 8.09
CA VAL A 245 3.30 -5.04 8.52
C VAL A 245 2.17 -5.38 7.55
N MET A 246 2.43 -5.38 6.24
CA MET A 246 1.44 -5.75 5.24
C MET A 246 0.94 -7.19 5.44
N LYS A 247 1.85 -8.16 5.64
CA LYS A 247 1.49 -9.56 5.94
C LYS A 247 0.65 -9.69 7.20
N LEU A 248 1.04 -8.99 8.27
CA LEU A 248 0.30 -8.97 9.53
C LEU A 248 -1.12 -8.45 9.31
N ARG A 249 -1.27 -7.31 8.63
CA ARG A 249 -2.58 -6.68 8.38
C ARG A 249 -3.44 -7.50 7.42
N GLU A 250 -2.86 -8.21 6.47
CA GLU A 250 -3.58 -9.15 5.62
C GLU A 250 -4.18 -10.30 6.45
N ALA A 251 -3.42 -10.84 7.41
CA ALA A 251 -3.90 -11.88 8.32
C ALA A 251 -5.05 -11.37 9.21
N ASP A 252 -4.90 -10.17 9.80
CA ASP A 252 -5.96 -9.52 10.59
C ASP A 252 -7.24 -9.33 9.76
N MET A 253 -7.10 -8.86 8.51
CA MET A 253 -8.22 -8.65 7.60
C MET A 253 -8.94 -9.97 7.26
N LYS A 254 -8.19 -11.04 6.95
CA LYS A 254 -8.77 -12.37 6.69
C LYS A 254 -9.53 -12.92 7.89
N GLU A 255 -9.02 -12.70 9.10
CA GLU A 255 -9.70 -13.13 10.32
C GLU A 255 -11.00 -12.34 10.54
N LEU A 256 -10.97 -11.01 10.40
CA LEU A 256 -12.18 -10.20 10.50
C LEU A 256 -13.21 -10.54 9.41
N GLN A 257 -12.76 -10.90 8.21
CA GLN A 257 -13.64 -11.37 7.14
C GLN A 257 -14.38 -12.65 7.55
N LYS A 258 -13.68 -13.64 8.13
CA LYS A 258 -14.31 -14.86 8.65
C LYS A 258 -15.35 -14.55 9.73
N GLN A 259 -15.01 -13.66 10.67
CA GLN A 259 -15.94 -13.28 11.73
C GLN A 259 -17.16 -12.52 11.20
N LEU A 260 -16.98 -11.67 10.19
CA LEU A 260 -18.08 -10.98 9.52
C LEU A 260 -19.02 -11.97 8.82
N ILE A 261 -18.47 -12.96 8.11
CA ILE A 261 -19.25 -14.05 7.48
C ILE A 261 -20.10 -14.79 8.54
N ILE A 262 -19.51 -15.15 9.68
CA ILE A 262 -20.24 -15.79 10.78
C ILE A 262 -21.39 -14.90 11.28
N SER A 263 -21.16 -13.60 11.44
CA SER A 263 -22.22 -12.68 11.87
C SER A 263 -23.34 -12.52 10.85
N VAL A 264 -23.02 -12.55 9.54
CA VAL A 264 -24.05 -12.59 8.48
C VAL A 264 -24.89 -13.86 8.63
N GLN A 265 -24.25 -15.03 8.78
CA GLN A 265 -24.96 -16.30 8.95
C GLN A 265 -25.86 -16.28 10.19
N ASN A 266 -25.37 -15.80 11.33
CA ASN A 266 -26.14 -15.76 12.58
C ASN A 266 -27.30 -14.76 12.51
N THR A 267 -27.07 -13.57 11.96
CA THR A 267 -28.13 -12.55 11.80
C THR A 267 -29.24 -13.07 10.88
N THR A 268 -28.87 -13.73 9.78
CA THR A 268 -29.84 -14.36 8.86
C THR A 268 -30.63 -15.47 9.54
N LYS A 269 -29.97 -16.36 10.29
CA LYS A 269 -30.64 -17.42 11.07
C LYS A 269 -31.59 -16.86 12.12
N ALA A 270 -31.17 -15.81 12.84
CA ALA A 270 -31.98 -15.15 13.85
C ALA A 270 -33.19 -14.44 13.23
N ALA A 271 -33.02 -13.78 12.08
CA ALA A 271 -34.10 -13.17 11.33
C ALA A 271 -35.13 -14.21 10.88
N GLY A 272 -34.67 -15.29 10.21
CA GLY A 272 -35.53 -16.38 9.78
C GLY A 272 -36.32 -16.98 10.94
N SER A 273 -35.64 -17.30 12.04
CA SER A 273 -36.29 -17.86 13.23
C SER A 273 -37.30 -16.89 13.86
N LEU A 274 -36.98 -15.59 13.94
CA LEU A 274 -37.89 -14.58 14.44
C LEU A 274 -39.19 -14.53 13.63
N TYR A 275 -39.10 -14.49 12.31
CA TYR A 275 -40.29 -14.42 11.45
C TYR A 275 -41.10 -15.71 11.48
N THR A 276 -40.45 -16.88 11.51
CA THR A 276 -41.14 -18.16 11.70
C THR A 276 -41.92 -18.18 13.02
N TRP A 277 -41.30 -17.79 14.13
CA TRP A 277 -41.97 -17.81 15.43
C TRP A 277 -43.05 -16.75 15.58
N ARG A 278 -42.90 -15.59 14.93
CA ARG A 278 -44.00 -14.61 14.81
C ARG A 278 -45.19 -15.22 14.08
N SER A 279 -44.96 -15.87 12.96
CA SER A 279 -46.04 -16.56 12.21
C SER A 279 -46.72 -17.65 13.06
N ASN A 280 -45.94 -18.44 13.80
CA ASN A 280 -46.50 -19.47 14.69
C ASN A 280 -47.32 -18.86 15.83
N PHE A 281 -46.84 -17.78 16.43
CA PHE A 281 -47.56 -17.07 17.48
C PHE A 281 -48.90 -16.51 16.98
N GLU A 282 -48.90 -15.81 15.84
CA GLU A 282 -50.15 -15.27 15.25
C GLU A 282 -51.12 -16.40 14.90
N SER A 283 -50.64 -17.49 14.30
CA SER A 283 -51.47 -18.66 13.98
C SER A 283 -52.09 -19.30 15.23
N LEU A 284 -51.30 -19.50 16.30
CA LEU A 284 -51.80 -20.04 17.57
C LEU A 284 -52.76 -19.06 18.26
N TYR A 285 -52.49 -17.77 18.20
CA TYR A 285 -53.34 -16.73 18.76
C TYR A 285 -54.71 -16.69 18.06
N ASP A 286 -54.74 -16.68 16.73
CA ASP A 286 -55.98 -16.71 15.94
C ASP A 286 -56.76 -18.01 16.14
N THR A 287 -56.05 -19.15 16.19
CA THR A 287 -56.65 -20.47 16.47
C THR A 287 -57.29 -20.49 17.86
N THR A 288 -56.60 -19.96 18.87
CA THR A 288 -57.11 -19.85 20.24
C THR A 288 -58.31 -18.92 20.28
N LYS A 289 -58.26 -17.78 19.60
CA LYS A 289 -59.40 -16.85 19.49
C LYS A 289 -60.62 -17.54 18.86
N TYR A 290 -60.43 -18.35 17.83
CA TYR A 290 -61.51 -19.08 17.17
C TYR A 290 -62.14 -20.16 18.08
N PHE A 291 -61.32 -20.99 18.74
CA PHE A 291 -61.82 -22.11 19.56
C PHE A 291 -62.25 -21.74 21.00
N CYS A 292 -61.57 -20.76 21.61
CA CYS A 292 -61.81 -20.33 22.99
C CYS A 292 -62.91 -19.27 23.09
N CYS A 293 -63.08 -18.45 22.05
CA CYS A 293 -64.10 -17.41 21.94
C CYS A 293 -64.96 -17.61 20.67
N PRO A 294 -65.64 -18.76 20.50
CA PRO A 294 -66.56 -18.90 19.38
C PRO A 294 -67.65 -17.83 19.52
N LYS A 295 -68.04 -17.18 18.42
CA LYS A 295 -69.25 -16.35 18.43
C LYS A 295 -70.41 -17.28 18.79
N CYS A 296 -70.90 -17.23 20.02
CA CYS A 296 -72.02 -18.03 20.54
C CYS A 296 -73.38 -17.62 19.93
N GLY A 297 -73.42 -17.31 18.64
CA GLY A 297 -74.58 -16.75 17.96
C GLY A 297 -75.35 -17.72 17.06
N CYS A 298 -74.99 -19.01 17.01
CA CYS A 298 -75.74 -19.98 16.19
C CYS A 298 -76.80 -20.77 16.97
N VAL A 299 -76.86 -20.60 18.30
CA VAL A 299 -77.93 -21.14 19.14
C VAL A 299 -78.69 -19.98 19.76
N SER A 300 -79.79 -19.59 19.12
CA SER A 300 -80.77 -18.67 19.71
C SER A 300 -81.55 -19.42 20.79
N ILE A 301 -81.32 -19.05 22.06
CA ILE A 301 -82.15 -19.52 23.18
C ILE A 301 -83.40 -18.64 23.20
N ASN A 302 -84.38 -18.96 22.34
CA ASN A 302 -85.72 -18.38 22.44
C ASN A 302 -86.63 -19.35 23.24
N GLU A 303 -87.65 -18.81 23.91
CA GLU A 303 -88.54 -19.54 24.86
C GLU A 303 -89.33 -20.72 24.26
N ASN A 304 -89.29 -20.95 22.94
CA ASN A 304 -89.96 -22.06 22.27
C ASN A 304 -88.95 -23.11 21.74
N ASN A 305 -88.69 -24.14 22.55
CA ASN A 305 -87.75 -25.24 22.31
C ASN A 305 -88.21 -26.30 21.27
N CYS A 306 -89.03 -25.94 20.27
CA CYS A 306 -89.67 -26.93 19.39
C CYS A 306 -89.07 -27.06 17.97
N GLU A 307 -88.14 -26.21 17.56
CA GLU A 307 -87.40 -26.37 16.29
C GLU A 307 -85.97 -26.90 16.51
N PRO A 308 -85.35 -27.57 15.50
CA PRO A 308 -83.99 -28.06 15.61
C PRO A 308 -83.02 -26.89 15.86
N ARG A 309 -82.53 -26.78 17.11
CA ARG A 309 -81.72 -25.66 17.62
C ARG A 309 -80.37 -25.44 16.93
N LEU A 310 -80.04 -26.30 15.95
CA LEU A 310 -78.75 -26.35 15.25
C LEU A 310 -78.90 -26.17 13.74
N HIS A 311 -80.12 -25.97 13.21
CA HIS A 311 -80.35 -25.88 11.76
C HIS A 311 -79.56 -24.74 11.12
N ASP A 312 -79.51 -23.57 11.76
CA ASP A 312 -78.68 -22.43 11.32
C ASP A 312 -77.18 -22.72 11.38
N CYS A 313 -76.72 -23.50 12.38
CA CYS A 313 -75.32 -23.92 12.47
C CYS A 313 -75.00 -24.92 11.34
N GLU A 314 -75.93 -25.83 11.01
CA GLU A 314 -75.81 -26.81 9.93
C GLU A 314 -75.68 -26.12 8.57
N CYS A 315 -76.54 -25.14 8.28
CA CYS A 315 -76.47 -24.34 7.05
C CYS A 315 -75.14 -23.56 6.94
N LYS A 316 -74.65 -22.97 8.03
CA LYS A 316 -73.36 -22.24 8.03
C LYS A 316 -72.15 -23.16 7.87
N ILE A 317 -72.20 -24.37 8.41
CA ILE A 317 -71.15 -25.38 8.18
C ILE A 317 -71.14 -25.78 6.70
N CYS A 318 -72.31 -25.93 6.07
CA CYS A 318 -72.41 -26.17 4.63
C CYS A 318 -71.86 -25.00 3.79
N GLU A 319 -72.09 -23.75 4.18
CA GLU A 319 -71.49 -22.57 3.52
C GLU A 319 -69.96 -22.56 3.64
N ILE A 320 -69.41 -22.79 4.84
CA ILE A 320 -67.95 -22.86 5.04
C ILE A 320 -67.33 -23.98 4.20
N CYS A 321 -67.96 -25.16 4.15
CA CYS A 321 -67.51 -26.26 3.30
C CYS A 321 -67.56 -25.92 1.80
N THR A 322 -68.52 -25.08 1.39
CA THR A 322 -68.63 -24.59 0.00
C THR A 322 -67.56 -23.54 -0.29
N GLU A 323 -67.30 -22.60 0.62
CA GLU A 323 -66.23 -21.60 0.50
C GLU A 323 -64.83 -22.24 0.45
N VAL A 324 -64.58 -23.25 1.28
CA VAL A 324 -63.31 -24.02 1.24
C VAL A 324 -63.19 -24.78 -0.09
N LYS A 325 -64.28 -25.38 -0.58
CA LYS A 325 -64.29 -26.03 -1.90
C LYS A 325 -64.04 -25.03 -3.03
N ASP A 326 -64.61 -23.84 -3.00
CA ASP A 326 -64.41 -22.84 -4.06
C ASP A 326 -63.00 -22.23 -4.01
N THR A 327 -62.45 -22.06 -2.81
CA THR A 327 -61.10 -21.51 -2.60
C THR A 327 -60.00 -22.50 -3.01
N PHE A 328 -60.22 -23.81 -2.81
CA PHE A 328 -59.19 -24.84 -3.04
C PHE A 328 -59.50 -25.83 -4.18
N CYS A 329 -60.70 -25.82 -4.78
CA CYS A 329 -61.10 -26.78 -5.81
C CYS A 329 -61.68 -26.19 -7.12
N THR A 330 -61.88 -24.87 -7.27
CA THR A 330 -62.30 -24.29 -8.58
C THR A 330 -61.20 -23.52 -9.31
N ASN A 331 -60.38 -24.31 -10.03
CA ASN A 331 -59.98 -24.18 -11.44
C ASN A 331 -58.63 -24.86 -11.65
N GLY A 332 -58.67 -26.18 -11.80
CA GLY A 332 -57.46 -26.96 -12.11
C GLY A 332 -57.65 -28.47 -12.29
N CYS A 333 -58.86 -29.01 -12.26
CA CYS A 333 -59.09 -30.43 -12.54
C CYS A 333 -60.19 -30.62 -13.59
N GLY A 334 -59.75 -30.80 -14.84
CA GLY A 334 -60.48 -31.49 -15.91
C GLY A 334 -61.39 -30.63 -16.78
N ASP A 335 -60.96 -30.35 -18.01
CA ASP A 335 -61.63 -30.89 -19.21
C ASP A 335 -60.89 -30.48 -20.48
N GLN A 336 -60.00 -31.36 -20.95
CA GLN A 336 -59.78 -31.51 -22.38
C GLN A 336 -60.21 -32.93 -22.76
N GLN A 337 -61.44 -33.03 -23.28
CA GLN A 337 -61.83 -34.15 -24.10
C GLN A 337 -62.64 -33.66 -25.31
N SER A 338 -62.17 -34.11 -26.48
CA SER A 338 -62.85 -34.22 -27.79
C SER A 338 -63.34 -32.96 -28.51
N GLN A 339 -62.67 -32.64 -29.63
CA GLN A 339 -63.36 -32.26 -30.86
C GLN A 339 -62.99 -33.25 -31.96
N ALA A 340 -63.98 -34.02 -32.38
CA ALA A 340 -64.03 -34.66 -33.68
C ALA A 340 -64.72 -33.68 -34.63
N ASP A 341 -64.03 -33.29 -35.69
CA ASP A 341 -64.46 -33.33 -37.09
C ASP A 341 -63.23 -33.12 -37.99
#